data_AF-A0A382IRG3-F1
#
_entry.id   AF-A0A382IRG3-F1
#
_cell.length_a   1.000
_cell.length_b   1.000
_cell.length_c   1.000
_cell.angle_alpha   90.00
_cell.angle_beta   90.00
_cell.angle_gamma   90.00
#
_symmetry.space_group_name_H-M   'P 1'
#
loop_
_entity.id
_entity.type
_entity.pdbx_description
1 polymer ?
#
loop_
_entity_poly.entity_id
_entity_poly.type
_entity_poly.pdbx_seq_one_letter_code
_entity_poly.pdbx_strand_id
1 'polypeptide(L)'
;PSTGSARLFGARGGTSEIEELEIADRYTRVPDTVPSGAPFNIAQLWNRFATGIKETEDVEPNFETAVKRHTLLEAIQTSSDTGRAQKL
;
A
#
# COMPACT_ATOMS: atom_id res chain seq x y z
N PRO A 1 -1.49 11.25 3.67
CA PRO A 1 -0.49 10.23 3.28
C PRO A 1 0.90 10.87 3.18
N SER A 2 1.94 10.21 3.67
CA SER A 2 3.31 10.66 3.40
C SER A 2 3.59 10.50 1.91
N THR A 3 3.96 11.60 1.24
CA THR A 3 4.28 11.63 -0.20
C THR A 3 5.76 11.93 -0.43
N GLY A 4 6.60 11.88 0.61
CA GLY A 4 8.05 11.99 0.49
C GLY A 4 8.70 10.64 0.19
N SER A 5 9.95 10.65 -0.28
CA SER A 5 10.77 9.44 -0.41
C SER A 5 11.01 8.84 0.98
N ALA A 6 10.64 7.57 1.15
CA ALA A 6 10.92 6.83 2.38
C ALA A 6 12.38 6.36 2.37
N ARG A 7 13.08 6.55 3.48
CA ARG A 7 14.36 5.90 3.76
C ARG A 7 14.12 4.73 4.69
N LEU A 8 14.70 3.58 4.36
CA LEU A 8 14.58 2.37 5.16
C LEU A 8 15.83 2.23 6.00
N PHE A 9 15.66 1.99 7.29
CA PHE A 9 16.76 1.78 8.23
C PHE A 9 16.54 0.45 8.96
N GLY A 10 17.60 -0.31 9.18
CA GLY A 10 17.52 -1.61 9.85
C GLY A 10 18.83 -2.03 10.50
N ALA A 11 18.73 -3.03 11.38
CA ALA A 11 19.88 -3.66 12.04
C ALA A 11 19.78 -5.18 11.88
N ARG A 12 20.93 -5.86 11.81
CA ARG A 12 20.99 -7.33 11.81
C ARG A 12 20.94 -7.86 13.24
N GLY A 13 20.38 -9.04 13.45
CA GLY A 13 20.32 -9.64 14.79
C GLY A 13 21.72 -9.74 15.42
N GLY A 14 21.88 -9.19 16.62
CA GLY A 14 23.15 -9.14 17.36
C GLY A 14 23.93 -7.83 17.24
N THR A 15 23.51 -6.88 16.39
CA THR A 15 24.10 -5.54 16.29
C THR A 15 23.12 -4.47 16.75
N SER A 16 23.59 -3.49 17.51
CA SER A 16 22.80 -2.30 17.91
C SER A 16 22.88 -1.16 16.90
N GLU A 17 23.77 -1.26 15.91
CA GLU A 17 23.96 -0.24 14.88
C GLU A 17 22.87 -0.37 13.81
N ILE A 18 22.24 0.77 13.51
CA ILE A 18 21.20 0.89 12.49
C ILE A 18 21.84 1.49 11.25
N GLU A 19 21.72 0.79 10.12
CA GLU A 19 22.24 1.22 8.83
C GLU A 19 21.09 1.55 7.87
N GLU A 20 21.36 2.42 6.89
CA GLU A 20 20.43 2.67 5.79
C GLU A 20 20.39 1.46 4.86
N LEU A 21 19.19 1.01 4.51
CA LEU A 21 18.95 -0.12 3.62
C LEU A 21 18.56 0.40 2.24
N GLU A 22 19.41 0.10 1.25
CA GLU A 22 19.13 0.37 -0.15
C GLU A 22 17.86 -0.35 -0.62
N ILE A 23 16.93 0.39 -1.21
CA ILE A 23 15.72 -0.16 -1.80
C ILE A 23 16.05 -0.63 -3.21
N ALA A 24 16.08 -1.94 -3.42
CA ALA A 24 16.41 -2.50 -4.72
C ALA A 24 15.42 -2.08 -5.83
N ASP A 25 15.95 -1.74 -7.01
CA ASP A 25 15.18 -1.27 -8.17
C ASP A 25 14.05 -2.22 -8.61
N ARG A 26 14.16 -3.52 -8.31
CA ARG A 26 13.11 -4.52 -8.57
C ARG A 26 11.77 -4.21 -7.88
N TYR A 27 11.76 -3.33 -6.88
CA TYR A 27 10.54 -2.86 -6.22
C TYR A 27 9.89 -1.65 -6.92
N THR A 28 10.55 -1.08 -7.93
CA THR A 28 10.05 -0.02 -8.80
C THR A 28 9.68 -0.61 -10.16
N ARG A 29 8.39 -0.66 -10.47
CA ARG A 29 7.85 -1.23 -11.71
C ARG A 29 7.39 -0.15 -12.70
N VAL A 30 7.74 1.11 -12.45
CA VAL A 30 7.35 2.25 -13.27
C VAL A 30 8.59 2.94 -13.82
N PRO A 31 8.53 3.59 -14.99
CA PRO A 31 9.66 4.31 -15.55
C PRO A 31 10.12 5.47 -14.66
N ASP A 32 11.42 5.80 -14.70
CA ASP A 32 12.02 6.91 -13.94
C ASP A 32 11.47 8.29 -14.34
N THR A 33 10.75 8.37 -15.47
CA THR A 33 10.04 9.58 -15.88
C THR A 33 8.81 9.88 -15.03
N VAL A 34 8.35 8.93 -14.20
CA VAL A 34 7.22 9.15 -13.28
C VAL A 34 7.67 10.06 -12.14
N PRO A 35 6.99 11.21 -11.89
CA PRO A 35 7.35 12.11 -10.82
C PRO A 35 7.26 11.45 -9.44
N SER A 36 8.16 11.84 -8.54
CA SER A 36 8.15 11.38 -7.16
C SER A 36 6.88 11.80 -6.40
N GLY A 37 6.58 11.08 -5.33
CA GLY A 37 5.46 11.35 -4.43
C GLY A 37 4.15 10.68 -4.84
N ALA A 38 3.03 11.39 -4.76
CA ALA A 38 1.71 10.81 -5.03
C ALA A 38 1.59 10.15 -6.43
N PRO A 39 2.09 10.76 -7.52
CA PRO A 39 2.04 10.14 -8.85
C PRO A 39 2.77 8.79 -8.91
N PHE A 40 3.93 8.67 -8.25
CA PHE A 40 4.70 7.42 -8.19
C PHE A 40 3.87 6.27 -7.61
N ASN A 41 3.21 6.49 -6.48
CA ASN A 41 2.40 5.46 -5.82
C ASN A 41 1.23 4.99 -6.70
N ILE A 42 0.58 5.93 -7.40
CA ILE A 42 -0.55 5.62 -8.29
C ILE A 42 -0.09 4.91 -9.55
N ALA A 43 1.04 5.31 -10.14
CA ALA A 43 1.62 4.64 -11.30
C ALA A 43 2.01 3.19 -10.96
N GLN A 44 2.63 2.96 -9.79
CA GLN A 44 2.97 1.61 -9.31
C GLN A 44 1.72 0.73 -9.15
N LEU A 45 0.63 1.30 -8.60
CA LEU A 45 -0.66 0.63 -8.48
C LEU A 45 -1.25 0.26 -9.85
N TRP A 46 -1.26 1.19 -10.82
CA TRP A 46 -1.78 0.92 -12.17
C TRP A 46 -0.95 -0.12 -12.91
N ASN A 47 0.38 -0.09 -12.77
CA ASN A 47 1.23 -1.11 -13.37
C ASN A 47 0.88 -2.50 -12.80
N ARG A 48 0.81 -2.63 -11.47
CA ARG A 48 0.38 -3.88 -10.81
C ARG A 48 -1.02 -4.32 -11.29
N PHE A 49 -1.91 -3.33 -11.42
CA PHE A 49 -3.20 -3.33 -12.09
C PHE A 49 -3.22 -4.17 -13.38
N ALA A 50 -2.55 -3.58 -14.37
CA ALA A 50 -2.48 -4.07 -15.73
C ALA A 50 -1.76 -5.42 -15.83
N THR A 51 -0.71 -5.64 -15.03
CA THR A 51 -0.01 -6.93 -14.97
C THR A 51 -0.95 -8.05 -14.53
N GLY A 52 -1.70 -7.86 -13.44
CA GLY A 52 -2.65 -8.88 -12.95
C GLY A 52 -3.70 -9.26 -13.98
N ILE A 53 -4.27 -8.27 -14.67
CA ILE A 53 -5.23 -8.50 -15.77
C ILE A 53 -4.59 -9.32 -16.89
N LYS A 54 -3.37 -8.96 -17.31
CA LYS A 54 -2.68 -9.61 -18.42
C LYS A 54 -2.27 -11.05 -18.10
N GLU A 55 -1.83 -11.29 -16.87
CA GLU A 55 -1.28 -12.58 -16.42
C GLU A 55 -2.35 -13.48 -15.79
N THR A 56 -3.58 -12.98 -15.62
CA THR A 56 -4.66 -13.67 -14.89
C THR A 56 -4.22 -14.05 -13.47
N GLU A 57 -3.49 -13.15 -12.83
CA GLU A 57 -3.02 -13.31 -11.45
C GLU A 57 -3.86 -12.47 -10.49
N ASP A 58 -4.09 -13.00 -9.30
CA ASP A 58 -4.70 -12.25 -8.21
C ASP A 58 -3.78 -11.08 -7.79
N VAL A 59 -4.32 -9.88 -7.85
CA VAL A 59 -3.61 -8.65 -7.46
C VAL A 59 -4.33 -7.96 -6.32
N GLU A 60 -3.58 -7.64 -5.28
CA GLU A 60 -4.05 -6.83 -4.16
C GLU A 60 -3.68 -5.35 -4.34
N PRO A 61 -4.53 -4.38 -3.96
CA PRO A 61 -5.92 -4.58 -3.54
C PRO A 61 -6.82 -4.99 -4.74
N ASN A 62 -7.74 -5.92 -4.50
CA ASN A 62 -8.80 -6.33 -5.43
C ASN A 62 -10.18 -5.85 -4.96
N PHE A 63 -11.23 -6.36 -5.59
CA PHE A 63 -12.61 -6.03 -5.26
C PHE A 63 -12.96 -6.44 -3.82
N GLU A 64 -12.52 -7.62 -3.39
CA GLU A 64 -12.73 -8.14 -2.04
C GLU A 64 -12.04 -7.26 -0.98
N THR A 65 -10.85 -6.72 -1.28
CA THR A 65 -10.19 -5.71 -0.44
C THR A 65 -11.05 -4.45 -0.32
N ALA A 66 -11.63 -4.00 -1.43
CA ALA A 66 -12.51 -2.83 -1.44
C ALA A 66 -13.77 -3.08 -0.62
N VAL A 67 -14.42 -4.24 -0.78
CA VAL A 67 -15.60 -4.64 0.02
C VAL A 67 -15.26 -4.61 1.52
N LYS A 68 -14.18 -5.28 1.94
CA LYS A 68 -13.74 -5.28 3.35
C LYS A 68 -13.54 -3.86 3.88
N ARG A 69 -12.91 -2.98 3.10
CA ARG A 69 -12.69 -1.58 3.49
C ARG A 69 -14.01 -0.83 3.63
N HIS A 70 -14.95 -0.99 2.68
CA HIS A 70 -16.23 -0.30 2.72
C HIS A 70 -17.13 -0.81 3.86
N THR A 71 -17.16 -2.12 4.13
CA THR A 71 -17.88 -2.68 5.28
C THR A 71 -17.34 -2.14 6.61
N LEU A 72 -16.00 -2.00 6.74
CA LEU A 72 -15.42 -1.38 7.93
C LEU A 72 -15.84 0.09 8.09
N LEU A 73 -15.81 0.87 7.00
CA LEU A 73 -16.23 2.28 7.04
C LEU A 73 -17.71 2.43 7.40
N GLU A 74 -18.57 1.57 6.85
CA GLU A 74 -19.98 1.52 7.17
C GLU A 74 -20.22 1.17 8.65
N ALA A 75 -19.48 0.22 9.21
CA ALA A 75 -19.55 -0.13 10.62
C ALA A 75 -19.09 1.03 11.53
N ILE A 76 -18.04 1.76 11.16
CA ILE A 76 -17.59 2.96 11.89
C ILE A 76 -18.70 4.02 11.89
N GLN A 77 -19.26 4.31 10.71
CA GLN A 77 -20.34 5.28 10.58
C GLN A 77 -21.56 4.90 11.43
N THR A 78 -22.02 3.65 11.32
CA THR A 78 -23.15 3.13 12.10
C THR A 78 -22.88 3.19 13.59
N SER A 79 -21.65 2.93 14.03
CA SER A 79 -21.28 3.05 15.45
C SER A 79 -21.39 4.49 15.95
N SER A 80 -20.90 5.45 15.14
CA SER A 80 -20.99 6.88 15.45
C SER A 80 -22.44 7.34 15.56
N ASP A 81 -23.30 6.91 14.64
CA ASP A 81 -24.70 7.36 14.59
C ASP A 81 -25.56 6.76 15.71
N THR A 82 -25.23 5.54 16.15
CA THR A 82 -26.05 4.78 17.12
C THR A 82 -25.49 4.77 18.53
N GLY A 83 -24.22 5.12 18.72
CA GLY A 83 -23.50 4.95 19.98
C GLY A 83 -23.29 3.49 20.38
N ARG A 84 -23.42 2.54 19.44
CA ARG A 84 -23.29 1.09 19.70
C ARG A 84 -22.15 0.48 18.89
N ALA A 85 -21.43 -0.47 19.49
CA ALA A 85 -20.40 -1.23 18.79
C ALA A 85 -21.02 -2.07 17.67
N GLN A 86 -20.38 -2.10 16.50
CA GLN A 86 -20.78 -2.95 15.37
C GLN A 86 -19.91 -4.20 15.32
N LYS A 87 -20.52 -5.35 15.02
CA LYS A 87 -19.80 -6.61 14.79
C LYS A 87 -19.55 -6.78 13.29
N LEU A 88 -18.31 -7.08 12.94
CA LEU A 88 -17.84 -7.41 11.59
C LEU A 88 -17.58 -8.91 11.45
#